data_AF-A0A2T7NAT7-F1
#
_entry.id   AF-A0A2T7NAT7-F1
#
_cell.length_a   1.000
_cell.length_b   1.000
_cell.length_c   1.000
_cell.angle_alpha   90.00
_cell.angle_beta   90.00
_cell.angle_gamma   90.00
#
_symmetry.space_group_name_H-M   'P 1'
#
loop_
_entity.id
_entity.type
_entity.pdbx_description
1 polymer ?
#
loop_
_entity_poly.entity_id
_entity_poly.type
_entity_poly.pdbx_seq_one_letter_code
_entity_poly.pdbx_strand_id
1 'polypeptide(L)'
;MLWWLLKSLVIAVCVVGSNAVLWSYSPGNITACQGDDVTIPWSFTSMPNETVISITWFVKFNVNVFQRNGGVRTLFASLTEGEFFPHSRQHVQFVPSAGLRLQNVTVNDTGLYSVHVSTVDSADNVISYSLSADLNVAAPPVLSGGQLKARRHSAPVLDDVTGVEHVILECGHFIDRGEPPVTVTWRTPSGAVYTNVNYVDGCFLLPLQTVESGSYTCSLTYQSLSRGCLASDSVLLGEAIVYVDENGKWAVREANEGELIAELKSQVQILHQGDQQLKSQVQNLTHNQQILRQENQELKSQFQTLHEEDQELKSQVQNLTHNQQMLNKEDEELKSQVQNLTHNQQILRQENRELKSQVQTLTHNLDIVHQEDEKLKSQDQNLAHRLNQLEKQMINEG
;
A
#
# COMPACT_ATOMS: atom_id res chain seq x y z
N MET A 1 95.70 3.88 -48.03
CA MET A 1 95.42 2.47 -48.40
C MET A 1 96.09 1.61 -47.33
N LEU A 2 95.45 0.84 -46.46
CA LEU A 2 94.14 0.18 -46.41
C LEU A 2 93.69 0.10 -44.93
N TRP A 3 92.38 -0.02 -44.70
CA TRP A 3 91.71 -0.35 -43.42
C TRP A 3 92.09 -1.78 -42.93
N TRP A 4 91.88 -2.23 -41.68
CA TRP A 4 90.58 -2.66 -41.12
C TRP A 4 90.67 -3.02 -39.61
N LEU A 5 89.72 -2.48 -38.84
CA LEU A 5 88.85 -3.06 -37.80
C LEU A 5 89.38 -4.15 -36.84
N LEU A 6 89.54 -3.78 -35.56
CA LEU A 6 89.35 -4.69 -34.42
C LEU A 6 87.84 -4.90 -34.20
N LYS A 7 87.36 -6.14 -34.35
CA LYS A 7 86.02 -6.53 -33.90
C LYS A 7 86.14 -7.33 -32.60
N SER A 8 85.53 -6.81 -31.54
CA SER A 8 85.33 -7.52 -30.28
C SER A 8 84.49 -8.78 -30.52
N LEU A 9 85.01 -9.92 -30.08
CA LEU A 9 84.31 -11.20 -30.06
C LEU A 9 83.49 -11.28 -28.76
N VAL A 10 82.19 -10.99 -28.86
CA VAL A 10 81.22 -11.31 -27.79
C VAL A 10 80.76 -12.74 -28.04
N ILE A 11 81.19 -13.67 -27.19
CA ILE A 11 80.68 -15.03 -27.18
C ILE A 11 79.30 -14.98 -26.52
N ALA A 12 78.25 -14.97 -27.33
CA ALA A 12 76.89 -15.22 -26.88
C ALA A 12 76.78 -16.71 -26.53
N VAL A 13 76.84 -17.04 -25.25
CA VAL A 13 76.43 -18.35 -24.75
C VAL A 13 74.90 -18.38 -24.83
N CYS A 14 74.38 -18.81 -25.97
CA CYS A 14 73.00 -19.21 -26.08
C CYS A 14 72.83 -20.52 -25.31
N VAL A 15 72.39 -20.45 -24.05
CA VAL A 15 71.77 -21.60 -23.39
C VAL A 15 70.43 -21.80 -24.08
N VAL A 16 70.44 -22.56 -25.16
CA VAL A 16 69.21 -23.11 -25.73
C VAL A 16 68.70 -24.08 -24.68
N GLY A 17 67.59 -23.76 -24.03
CA GLY A 17 66.84 -24.76 -23.27
C GLY A 17 66.40 -25.84 -24.23
N SER A 18 67.17 -26.92 -24.32
CA SER A 18 66.85 -28.09 -25.13
C SER A 18 65.66 -28.78 -24.46
N ASN A 19 64.46 -28.58 -25.01
CA ASN A 19 63.32 -29.43 -24.68
C ASN A 19 63.60 -30.80 -25.32
N ALA A 20 63.88 -31.81 -24.50
CA ALA A 20 64.31 -33.11 -24.98
C ALA A 20 63.17 -34.05 -25.38
N VAL A 21 61.94 -33.69 -25.01
CA VAL A 21 60.71 -34.21 -25.61
C VAL A 21 60.10 -33.14 -26.49
N LEU A 22 59.97 -33.44 -27.78
CA LEU A 22 59.27 -32.59 -28.74
C LEU A 22 57.88 -33.19 -29.03
N TRP A 23 56.83 -32.46 -28.66
CA TRP A 23 55.45 -32.84 -28.95
C TRP A 23 55.14 -32.64 -30.44
N SER A 24 54.50 -33.62 -31.07
CA SER A 24 54.16 -33.53 -32.50
C SER A 24 52.98 -32.57 -32.76
N TYR A 25 52.05 -32.46 -31.81
CA TYR A 25 50.90 -31.54 -31.87
C TYR A 25 50.39 -31.25 -30.46
N SER A 26 49.69 -30.13 -30.28
CA SER A 26 48.95 -29.82 -29.05
C SER A 26 47.48 -30.17 -29.24
N PRO A 27 46.96 -31.26 -28.63
CA PRO A 27 45.61 -31.78 -28.87
C PRO A 27 44.47 -30.78 -28.60
N GLY A 28 44.70 -29.74 -27.80
CA GLY A 28 43.72 -28.66 -27.61
C GLY A 28 42.41 -29.16 -27.01
N ASN A 29 41.30 -28.93 -27.73
CA ASN A 29 39.96 -29.35 -27.34
C ASN A 29 39.48 -30.48 -28.24
N ILE A 30 39.12 -31.61 -27.63
CA ILE A 30 38.58 -32.79 -28.29
C ILE A 30 37.10 -32.90 -27.91
N THR A 31 36.23 -32.96 -28.92
CA THR A 31 34.79 -33.16 -28.72
C THR A 31 34.39 -34.56 -29.17
N ALA A 32 33.58 -35.24 -28.37
CA ALA A 32 33.05 -36.56 -28.69
C ALA A 32 31.60 -36.69 -28.24
N CYS A 33 30.89 -37.66 -28.80
CA CYS A 33 29.53 -37.96 -28.39
C CYS A 33 29.51 -39.10 -27.38
N GLN A 34 28.52 -39.09 -26.49
CA GLN A 34 28.31 -40.18 -25.57
C GLN A 34 28.16 -41.50 -26.32
N GLY A 35 29.00 -42.49 -25.98
CA GLY A 35 29.07 -43.79 -26.64
C GLY A 35 30.19 -43.92 -27.67
N ASP A 36 30.88 -42.84 -28.03
CA ASP A 36 32.00 -42.87 -28.98
C ASP A 36 33.26 -43.50 -28.37
N ASP A 37 34.16 -43.93 -29.25
CA ASP A 37 35.54 -44.28 -28.89
C ASP A 37 36.48 -43.11 -29.21
N VAL A 38 37.10 -42.54 -28.19
CA VAL A 38 37.95 -41.35 -28.32
C VAL A 38 39.40 -41.71 -28.13
N THR A 39 40.26 -41.29 -29.06
CA THR A 39 41.72 -41.40 -28.90
C THR A 39 42.29 -40.01 -28.66
N ILE A 40 42.99 -39.83 -27.55
CA ILE A 40 43.66 -38.56 -27.23
C ILE A 40 45.12 -38.71 -27.66
N PRO A 41 45.59 -38.04 -28.72
CA PRO A 41 46.92 -38.25 -29.24
C PRO A 41 47.99 -37.57 -28.37
N TRP A 42 48.88 -38.38 -27.81
CA TRP A 42 50.05 -37.97 -27.03
C TRP A 42 51.35 -38.28 -27.77
N SER A 43 51.42 -37.93 -29.06
CA SER A 43 52.59 -38.23 -29.89
C SER A 43 53.75 -37.29 -29.57
N PHE A 44 54.91 -37.86 -29.26
CA PHE A 44 56.15 -37.13 -29.02
C PHE A 44 57.36 -37.91 -29.53
N THR A 45 58.46 -37.20 -29.75
CA THR A 45 59.77 -37.78 -30.05
C THR A 45 60.76 -37.40 -28.97
N SER A 46 61.53 -38.37 -28.47
CA SER A 46 62.64 -38.15 -27.53
C SER A 46 63.95 -37.99 -28.28
N MET A 47 64.90 -37.25 -27.68
CA MET A 47 66.25 -37.12 -28.21
C MET A 47 67.06 -38.44 -28.07
N PRO A 48 68.06 -38.71 -28.92
CA PRO A 48 68.79 -39.99 -28.94
C PRO A 48 69.57 -40.32 -27.66
N ASN A 49 69.86 -39.32 -26.82
CA ASN A 49 70.65 -39.43 -25.60
C ASN A 49 69.80 -39.48 -24.32
N GLU A 50 68.48 -39.54 -24.45
CA GLU A 50 67.56 -39.64 -23.31
C GLU A 50 66.74 -40.92 -23.37
N THR A 51 66.47 -41.49 -22.21
CA THR A 51 65.63 -42.67 -22.09
C THR A 51 64.33 -42.33 -21.36
N VAL A 52 63.20 -42.72 -21.93
CA VAL A 52 61.88 -42.54 -21.31
C VAL A 52 61.74 -43.58 -20.20
N ILE A 53 61.62 -43.11 -18.96
CA ILE A 53 61.53 -43.98 -17.77
C ILE A 53 60.08 -44.27 -17.40
N SER A 54 59.17 -43.29 -17.55
CA SER A 54 57.75 -43.52 -17.29
C SER A 54 56.80 -42.56 -18.01
N ILE A 55 55.70 -43.17 -18.43
CA ILE A 55 54.39 -42.71 -18.86
C ILE A 55 53.41 -42.40 -17.74
N THR A 56 53.01 -41.17 -17.38
CA THR A 56 51.93 -41.01 -16.39
C THR A 56 50.83 -40.09 -16.88
N TRP A 57 49.59 -40.59 -16.91
CA TRP A 57 48.42 -39.83 -17.27
C TRP A 57 47.60 -39.46 -16.05
N PHE A 58 47.15 -38.23 -16.02
CA PHE A 58 46.30 -37.68 -14.99
C PHE A 58 45.03 -37.12 -15.62
N VAL A 59 43.94 -37.14 -14.86
CA VAL A 59 42.70 -36.50 -15.26
C VAL A 59 42.19 -35.60 -14.15
N LYS A 60 41.69 -34.46 -14.55
CA LYS A 60 40.93 -33.54 -13.71
C LYS A 60 39.51 -33.48 -14.27
N PHE A 61 38.62 -34.28 -13.67
CA PHE A 61 37.21 -34.31 -14.05
C PHE A 61 36.54 -32.98 -13.71
N ASN A 62 35.67 -32.53 -14.60
CA ASN A 62 34.86 -31.34 -14.36
C ASN A 62 33.69 -31.72 -13.44
N VAL A 63 33.86 -31.54 -12.13
CA VAL A 63 32.81 -31.86 -11.12
C VAL A 63 31.59 -30.93 -11.25
N ASN A 64 31.74 -29.78 -11.92
CA ASN A 64 30.65 -28.89 -12.33
C ASN A 64 31.01 -28.21 -13.66
N VAL A 65 30.12 -28.25 -14.65
CA VAL A 65 30.31 -27.65 -16.00
C VAL A 65 30.59 -26.14 -15.95
N PHE A 66 30.21 -25.47 -14.86
CA PHE A 66 30.45 -24.04 -14.62
C PHE A 66 31.71 -23.71 -13.81
N GLN A 67 32.46 -24.71 -13.31
CA GLN A 67 33.72 -24.52 -12.57
C GLN A 67 34.84 -25.37 -13.17
N ARG A 68 35.46 -24.87 -14.24
CA ARG A 68 36.63 -25.49 -14.91
C ARG A 68 37.85 -25.71 -14.00
N ASN A 69 37.89 -25.08 -12.82
CA ASN A 69 39.09 -25.04 -11.99
C ASN A 69 39.03 -25.91 -10.71
N GLY A 70 37.92 -26.59 -10.42
CA GLY A 70 37.68 -27.25 -9.12
C GLY A 70 38.07 -28.73 -8.99
N GLY A 71 38.35 -29.45 -10.09
CA GLY A 71 38.64 -30.89 -10.03
C GLY A 71 39.98 -31.23 -9.36
N VAL A 72 40.00 -32.31 -8.57
CA VAL A 72 41.23 -32.90 -8.04
C VAL A 72 41.95 -33.63 -9.17
N ARG A 73 43.27 -33.43 -9.29
CA ARG A 73 44.08 -34.17 -10.24
C ARG A 73 44.22 -35.61 -9.76
N THR A 74 43.69 -36.55 -10.53
CA THR A 74 43.68 -37.98 -10.21
C THR A 74 44.60 -38.75 -11.15
N LEU A 75 45.26 -39.77 -10.64
CA LEU A 75 46.06 -40.68 -11.46
C LEU A 75 45.12 -41.52 -12.33
N PHE A 76 45.30 -41.45 -13.65
CA PHE A 76 44.39 -42.08 -14.61
C PHE A 76 44.96 -43.38 -15.17
N ALA A 77 46.22 -43.35 -15.61
CA ALA A 77 46.95 -44.52 -16.07
C ALA A 77 48.47 -44.29 -15.94
N SER A 78 49.27 -45.34 -16.02
CA SER A 78 50.72 -45.23 -16.17
C SER A 78 51.30 -46.30 -17.09
N LEU A 79 52.48 -46.04 -17.66
CA LEU A 79 53.28 -46.95 -18.46
C LEU A 79 54.71 -46.93 -17.90
N THR A 80 55.13 -48.02 -17.28
CA THR A 80 56.45 -48.13 -16.65
C THR A 80 57.06 -49.46 -17.07
N GLU A 81 58.33 -49.47 -17.45
CA GLU A 81 59.05 -50.68 -17.90
C GLU A 81 58.36 -51.45 -19.05
N GLY A 82 57.58 -50.74 -19.88
CA GLY A 82 56.84 -51.32 -21.01
C GLY A 82 55.49 -51.93 -20.64
N GLU A 83 55.11 -51.94 -19.36
CA GLU A 83 53.81 -52.42 -18.88
C GLU A 83 52.84 -51.26 -18.62
N PHE A 84 51.59 -51.42 -19.08
CA PHE A 84 50.53 -50.41 -18.96
C PHE A 84 49.58 -50.73 -17.81
N PHE A 85 49.36 -49.74 -16.94
CA PHE A 85 48.54 -49.85 -15.74
C PHE A 85 47.36 -48.85 -15.80
N PRO A 86 46.15 -49.29 -16.15
CA PRO A 86 44.95 -48.47 -16.07
C PRO A 86 44.52 -48.35 -14.60
N HIS A 87 44.63 -47.15 -14.03
CA HIS A 87 44.29 -46.90 -12.63
C HIS A 87 42.81 -46.53 -12.45
N SER A 88 42.18 -46.00 -13.51
CA SER A 88 40.73 -45.77 -13.58
C SER A 88 40.00 -47.01 -14.14
N ARG A 89 38.80 -47.30 -13.61
CA ARG A 89 38.10 -48.59 -13.79
C ARG A 89 37.26 -48.77 -15.05
N GLN A 90 37.29 -47.90 -16.06
CA GLN A 90 36.45 -48.10 -17.24
C GLN A 90 37.20 -47.78 -18.55
N HIS A 91 37.10 -48.72 -19.50
CA HIS A 91 37.29 -48.57 -20.95
C HIS A 91 38.55 -47.89 -21.51
N VAL A 92 39.67 -47.84 -20.76
CA VAL A 92 40.94 -47.28 -21.26
C VAL A 92 41.80 -48.36 -21.93
N GLN A 93 42.25 -48.09 -23.15
CA GLN A 93 43.21 -48.90 -23.89
C GLN A 93 44.47 -48.09 -24.21
N PHE A 94 45.64 -48.73 -24.05
CA PHE A 94 46.89 -48.16 -24.52
C PHE A 94 47.02 -48.32 -26.03
N VAL A 95 47.36 -47.25 -26.72
CA VAL A 95 47.59 -47.25 -28.17
C VAL A 95 49.01 -46.74 -28.44
N PRO A 96 49.91 -47.57 -29.00
CA PRO A 96 51.26 -47.13 -29.36
C PRO A 96 51.20 -45.92 -30.30
N SER A 97 51.96 -44.87 -29.99
CA SER A 97 51.99 -43.54 -30.65
C SER A 97 50.83 -42.57 -30.39
N ALA A 98 49.70 -43.01 -29.84
CA ALA A 98 48.60 -42.14 -29.42
C ALA A 98 48.45 -42.01 -27.89
N GLY A 99 48.96 -42.94 -27.09
CA GLY A 99 48.99 -42.85 -25.64
C GLY A 99 47.74 -43.41 -24.96
N LEU A 100 46.53 -42.89 -25.22
CA LEU A 100 45.29 -43.40 -24.60
C LEU A 100 44.09 -43.41 -25.55
N ARG A 101 43.31 -44.49 -25.53
CA ARG A 101 41.98 -44.60 -26.14
C ARG A 101 40.94 -44.91 -25.08
N LEU A 102 39.86 -44.13 -25.03
CA LEU A 102 38.69 -44.33 -24.18
C LEU A 102 37.58 -44.93 -25.05
N GLN A 103 36.97 -46.03 -24.63
CA GLN A 103 35.86 -46.64 -25.37
C GLN A 103 34.50 -46.33 -24.74
N ASN A 104 33.45 -46.15 -25.54
CA ASN A 104 32.10 -45.90 -25.02
C ASN A 104 32.06 -44.76 -23.96
N VAL A 105 32.62 -43.60 -24.32
CA VAL A 105 32.77 -42.47 -23.40
C VAL A 105 31.43 -41.96 -22.89
N THR A 106 31.39 -41.50 -21.64
CA THR A 106 30.22 -40.90 -21.00
C THR A 106 30.46 -39.42 -20.70
N VAL A 107 29.39 -38.67 -20.42
CA VAL A 107 29.50 -37.26 -20.00
C VAL A 107 30.45 -37.08 -18.81
N ASN A 108 30.53 -38.07 -17.92
CA ASN A 108 31.41 -38.06 -16.75
C ASN A 108 32.90 -38.17 -17.10
N ASP A 109 33.25 -38.63 -18.32
CA ASP A 109 34.63 -38.67 -18.80
C ASP A 109 35.14 -37.29 -19.24
N THR A 110 34.28 -36.27 -19.24
CA THR A 110 34.62 -34.88 -19.55
C THR A 110 35.60 -34.32 -18.52
N GLY A 111 36.71 -33.78 -19.01
CA GLY A 111 37.73 -33.22 -18.15
C GLY A 111 39.03 -32.88 -18.86
N LEU A 112 39.96 -32.36 -18.08
CA LEU A 112 41.32 -32.05 -18.54
C LEU A 112 42.21 -33.27 -18.32
N TYR A 113 42.63 -33.88 -19.41
CA TYR A 113 43.59 -34.98 -19.41
C TYR A 113 44.99 -34.40 -19.56
N SER A 114 45.93 -34.86 -18.74
CA SER A 114 47.32 -34.40 -18.77
C SER A 114 48.25 -35.60 -18.79
N VAL A 115 49.15 -35.64 -19.77
CA VAL A 115 50.24 -36.61 -19.81
C VAL A 115 51.50 -36.01 -19.19
N HIS A 116 52.23 -36.81 -18.44
CA HIS A 116 53.54 -36.50 -17.87
C HIS A 116 54.51 -37.58 -18.33
N VAL A 117 55.49 -37.18 -19.15
CA VAL A 117 56.55 -38.04 -19.65
C VAL A 117 57.81 -37.73 -18.85
N SER A 118 58.32 -38.70 -18.13
CA SER A 118 59.59 -38.58 -17.42
C SER A 118 60.71 -39.22 -18.23
N THR A 119 61.76 -38.47 -18.49
CA THR A 119 63.01 -38.94 -19.14
C THR A 119 64.17 -38.83 -18.17
N VAL A 120 65.20 -39.66 -18.38
CA VAL A 120 66.49 -39.53 -17.72
C VAL A 120 67.56 -39.23 -18.76
N ASP A 121 68.36 -38.20 -18.49
CA ASP A 121 69.46 -37.79 -19.36
C ASP A 121 70.74 -38.60 -19.12
N SER A 122 71.77 -38.38 -19.93
CA SER A 122 73.07 -39.05 -19.78
C SER A 122 73.83 -38.69 -18.49
N ALA A 123 73.34 -37.72 -17.72
CA ALA A 123 73.89 -37.29 -16.42
C ALA A 123 73.01 -37.75 -15.23
N ASP A 124 72.09 -38.69 -15.47
CA ASP A 124 71.16 -39.26 -14.48
C ASP A 124 70.17 -38.25 -13.88
N ASN A 125 69.92 -37.12 -14.58
CA ASN A 125 68.89 -36.17 -14.17
C ASN A 125 67.54 -36.56 -14.75
N VAL A 126 66.52 -36.57 -13.90
CA VAL A 126 65.14 -36.83 -14.31
C VAL A 126 64.45 -35.51 -14.69
N ILE A 127 63.95 -35.43 -15.92
CA ILE A 127 63.18 -34.30 -16.44
C ILE A 127 61.77 -34.76 -16.78
N SER A 128 60.76 -33.98 -16.40
CA SER A 128 59.35 -34.27 -16.70
C SER A 128 58.76 -33.27 -17.68
N TYR A 129 58.17 -33.77 -18.76
CA TYR A 129 57.45 -32.99 -19.77
C TYR A 129 55.96 -33.24 -19.65
N SER A 130 55.15 -32.20 -19.80
CA SER A 130 53.69 -32.34 -19.70
C SER A 130 52.94 -31.67 -20.83
N LEU A 131 51.86 -32.31 -21.27
CA LEU A 131 50.91 -31.78 -22.23
C LEU A 131 49.49 -32.06 -21.74
N SER A 132 48.54 -31.19 -22.07
CA SER A 132 47.14 -31.35 -21.66
C SER A 132 46.18 -31.24 -22.83
N ALA A 133 45.05 -31.93 -22.74
CA ALA A 133 43.97 -31.98 -23.70
C ALA A 133 42.63 -31.86 -22.94
N ASP A 134 41.74 -31.00 -23.40
CA ASP A 134 40.38 -30.90 -22.87
C ASP A 134 39.49 -31.88 -23.65
N LEU A 135 38.91 -32.86 -22.97
CA LEU A 135 37.90 -33.74 -23.55
C LEU A 135 36.52 -33.27 -23.11
N ASN A 136 35.67 -32.97 -24.08
CA ASN A 136 34.28 -32.61 -23.86
C ASN A 136 33.36 -33.64 -24.52
N VAL A 137 32.68 -34.44 -23.69
CA VAL A 137 31.73 -35.46 -24.15
C VAL A 137 30.32 -34.90 -24.08
N ALA A 138 29.67 -34.79 -25.24
CA ALA A 138 28.31 -34.27 -25.35
C ALA A 138 27.28 -35.41 -25.44
N ALA A 139 26.13 -35.21 -24.81
CA ALA A 139 24.99 -36.13 -24.88
C ALA A 139 23.85 -35.51 -25.70
N PRO A 140 23.23 -36.26 -26.65
CA PRO A 140 22.13 -35.75 -27.44
C PRO A 140 20.85 -35.54 -26.61
N PRO A 141 19.98 -34.58 -26.99
CA PRO A 141 18.71 -34.36 -26.30
C PRO A 141 17.70 -35.49 -26.57
N VAL A 142 16.80 -35.72 -25.61
CA VAL A 142 15.71 -36.71 -25.70
C VAL A 142 14.35 -36.03 -25.51
N LEU A 143 13.48 -36.17 -26.51
CA LEU A 143 12.12 -35.65 -26.47
C LEU A 143 11.11 -36.78 -26.33
N SER A 144 10.03 -36.51 -25.60
CA SER A 144 8.87 -37.39 -25.52
C SER A 144 8.23 -37.52 -26.91
N GLY A 145 8.23 -38.75 -27.43
CA GLY A 145 7.78 -39.05 -28.79
C GLY A 145 8.81 -38.86 -29.90
N GLY A 146 10.08 -38.55 -29.57
CA GLY A 146 11.21 -38.61 -30.51
C GLY A 146 11.25 -37.56 -31.63
N GLN A 147 10.36 -36.56 -31.59
CA GLN A 147 10.27 -35.51 -32.60
C GLN A 147 10.08 -34.14 -31.94
N LEU A 148 10.69 -33.11 -32.54
CA LEU A 148 10.44 -31.73 -32.17
C LEU A 148 9.04 -31.32 -32.67
N LYS A 149 8.17 -30.95 -31.74
CA LYS A 149 6.79 -30.52 -32.05
C LYS A 149 6.61 -29.07 -31.64
N ALA A 150 6.02 -28.30 -32.55
CA ALA A 150 5.60 -26.94 -32.31
C ALA A 150 4.07 -26.93 -32.29
N ARG A 151 3.47 -26.36 -31.26
CA ARG A 151 2.02 -26.25 -31.14
C ARG A 151 1.64 -24.93 -30.48
N ARG A 152 0.38 -24.54 -30.67
CA ARG A 152 -0.21 -23.44 -29.91
C ARG A 152 -0.50 -23.94 -28.51
N HIS A 153 -0.05 -23.20 -27.50
CA HIS A 153 -0.41 -23.48 -26.11
C HIS A 153 -1.93 -23.34 -25.93
N SER A 154 -2.53 -24.21 -25.12
CA SER A 154 -4.00 -24.30 -25.00
C SER A 154 -4.64 -23.16 -24.20
N ALA A 155 -3.86 -22.48 -23.36
CA ALA A 155 -4.27 -21.30 -22.61
C ALA A 155 -3.35 -20.12 -22.95
N PRO A 156 -3.89 -18.93 -23.27
CA PRO A 156 -3.09 -17.72 -23.26
C PRO A 156 -2.53 -17.49 -21.84
N VAL A 157 -1.30 -16.98 -21.74
CA VAL A 157 -0.74 -16.57 -20.44
C VAL A 157 -0.87 -15.06 -20.35
N LEU A 158 -1.41 -14.64 -19.21
CA LEU A 158 -1.53 -13.25 -18.82
C LEU A 158 -0.13 -12.66 -18.64
N ASP A 159 0.15 -11.57 -19.33
CA ASP A 159 1.32 -10.75 -19.01
C ASP A 159 1.02 -9.95 -17.74
N ASP A 160 1.74 -10.25 -16.65
CA ASP A 160 1.53 -9.64 -15.34
C ASP A 160 1.77 -8.11 -15.31
N VAL A 161 2.43 -7.55 -16.33
CA VAL A 161 2.76 -6.13 -16.43
C VAL A 161 1.75 -5.38 -17.30
N THR A 162 1.34 -5.97 -18.42
CA THR A 162 0.42 -5.32 -19.37
C THR A 162 -1.03 -5.73 -19.18
N GLY A 163 -1.29 -6.83 -18.46
CA GLY A 163 -2.62 -7.42 -18.31
C GLY A 163 -3.16 -8.03 -19.60
N VAL A 164 -2.31 -8.22 -20.62
CA VAL A 164 -2.73 -8.70 -21.94
C VAL A 164 -2.48 -10.20 -22.07
N GLU A 165 -3.48 -10.93 -22.52
CA GLU A 165 -3.38 -12.33 -22.90
C GLU A 165 -2.62 -12.48 -24.22
N HIS A 166 -1.44 -13.12 -24.17
CA HIS A 166 -0.62 -13.36 -25.36
C HIS A 166 -0.79 -14.78 -25.90
N VAL A 167 -0.83 -14.92 -27.22
CA VAL A 167 -0.71 -16.23 -27.87
C VAL A 167 0.68 -16.77 -27.59
N ILE A 168 0.74 -17.98 -27.05
CA ILE A 168 2.01 -18.64 -26.78
C ILE A 168 2.17 -19.81 -27.72
N LEU A 169 3.30 -19.82 -28.40
CA LEU A 169 3.76 -20.98 -29.13
C LEU A 169 4.68 -21.77 -28.21
N GLU A 170 4.45 -23.06 -28.12
CA GLU A 170 5.32 -23.95 -27.37
C GLU A 170 6.03 -24.89 -28.33
N CYS A 171 7.31 -25.16 -28.05
CA CYS A 171 8.12 -26.06 -28.83
C CYS A 171 8.91 -27.02 -27.95
N GLY A 172 8.80 -28.30 -28.29
CA GLY A 172 9.47 -29.39 -27.59
C GLY A 172 8.48 -30.28 -26.84
N HIS A 173 9.10 -31.13 -26.02
CA HIS A 173 8.58 -31.86 -24.86
C HIS A 173 9.78 -32.66 -24.35
N PHE A 174 10.83 -31.94 -23.95
CA PHE A 174 12.14 -32.48 -23.59
C PHE A 174 12.03 -33.25 -22.28
N ILE A 175 12.38 -34.53 -22.33
CA ILE A 175 12.60 -35.37 -21.15
C ILE A 175 14.02 -35.11 -20.63
N ASP A 176 14.96 -35.01 -21.56
CA ASP A 176 16.35 -34.65 -21.33
C ASP A 176 16.79 -33.64 -22.41
N ARG A 177 17.50 -32.59 -22.01
CA ARG A 177 18.01 -31.58 -22.94
C ARG A 177 19.41 -31.91 -23.47
N GLY A 178 19.97 -33.06 -23.09
CA GLY A 178 21.34 -33.42 -23.39
C GLY A 178 22.33 -32.59 -22.57
N GLU A 179 23.61 -32.85 -22.78
CA GLU A 179 24.69 -32.17 -22.07
C GLU A 179 25.74 -31.69 -23.07
N PRO A 180 26.01 -30.38 -23.18
CA PRO A 180 25.31 -29.29 -22.51
C PRO A 180 23.85 -29.12 -22.99
N PRO A 181 22.93 -28.59 -22.16
CA PRO A 181 21.52 -28.46 -22.52
C PRO A 181 21.30 -27.73 -23.86
N VAL A 182 20.56 -28.35 -24.77
CA VAL A 182 20.17 -27.71 -26.04
C VAL A 182 19.22 -26.54 -25.80
N THR A 183 19.32 -25.54 -26.68
CA THR A 183 18.35 -24.46 -26.81
C THR A 183 17.61 -24.57 -28.14
N VAL A 184 16.45 -23.94 -28.21
CA VAL A 184 15.72 -23.79 -29.48
C VAL A 184 15.82 -22.37 -30.02
N THR A 185 15.68 -22.29 -31.33
CA THR A 185 15.58 -21.07 -32.11
C THR A 185 14.21 -21.04 -32.78
N TRP A 186 13.44 -19.99 -32.50
CA TRP A 186 12.19 -19.68 -33.19
C TRP A 186 12.43 -18.69 -34.32
N ARG A 187 11.76 -18.90 -35.45
CA ARG A 187 11.72 -17.99 -36.58
C ARG A 187 10.28 -17.59 -36.89
N THR A 188 10.02 -16.29 -36.96
CA THR A 188 8.71 -15.75 -37.33
C THR A 188 8.50 -15.76 -38.86
N PRO A 189 7.26 -15.60 -39.33
CA PRO A 189 6.97 -15.40 -40.76
C PRO A 189 7.73 -14.21 -41.38
N SER A 190 7.90 -13.12 -40.63
CA SER A 190 8.70 -11.95 -41.03
C SER A 190 10.22 -12.20 -41.04
N GLY A 191 10.68 -13.34 -40.50
CA GLY A 191 12.09 -13.71 -40.45
C GLY A 191 12.82 -13.26 -39.17
N ALA A 192 12.12 -12.67 -38.20
CA ALA A 192 12.68 -12.39 -36.87
C ALA A 192 13.04 -13.70 -36.16
N VAL A 193 14.10 -13.67 -35.36
CA VAL A 193 14.65 -14.86 -34.71
C VAL A 193 14.71 -14.65 -33.20
N TYR A 194 14.15 -15.59 -32.45
CA TYR A 194 14.12 -15.60 -30.99
C TYR A 194 14.80 -16.86 -30.47
N THR A 195 15.75 -16.74 -29.55
CA THR A 195 16.49 -17.87 -28.99
C THR A 195 16.30 -17.96 -27.49
N ASN A 196 16.21 -19.19 -26.97
CA ASN A 196 16.20 -19.48 -25.54
C ASN A 196 15.15 -18.67 -24.72
N VAL A 197 13.93 -18.57 -25.25
CA VAL A 197 12.83 -17.87 -24.57
C VAL A 197 12.06 -18.86 -23.70
N ASN A 198 11.98 -18.54 -22.40
CA ASN A 198 11.11 -19.14 -21.39
C ASN A 198 10.91 -20.66 -21.48
N TYR A 199 11.81 -21.43 -20.84
CA TYR A 199 11.67 -22.88 -20.73
C TYR A 199 10.85 -23.27 -19.50
N VAL A 200 9.69 -23.90 -19.70
CA VAL A 200 8.78 -24.35 -18.64
C VAL A 200 8.25 -25.73 -19.00
N ASP A 201 8.30 -26.66 -18.03
CA ASP A 201 7.70 -28.00 -18.14
C ASP A 201 8.04 -28.78 -19.43
N GLY A 202 9.33 -28.82 -19.77
CA GLY A 202 9.78 -29.56 -20.96
C GLY A 202 9.58 -28.83 -22.30
N CYS A 203 9.03 -27.62 -22.31
CA CYS A 203 8.76 -26.84 -23.52
C CYS A 203 9.44 -25.47 -23.48
N PHE A 204 9.85 -24.97 -24.65
CA PHE A 204 10.24 -23.58 -24.82
C PHE A 204 9.03 -22.76 -25.29
N LEU A 205 8.72 -21.69 -24.57
CA LEU A 205 7.54 -20.87 -24.76
C LEU A 205 7.91 -19.54 -25.40
N LEU A 206 7.28 -19.24 -26.54
CA LEU A 206 7.38 -17.95 -27.23
C LEU A 206 6.06 -17.18 -27.07
N PRO A 207 6.00 -16.18 -26.17
CA PRO A 207 4.88 -15.26 -26.11
C PRO A 207 4.94 -14.29 -27.29
N LEU A 208 3.89 -14.25 -28.11
CA LEU A 208 3.80 -13.38 -29.27
C LEU A 208 3.20 -12.02 -28.87
N GLN A 209 4.04 -10.98 -28.81
CA GLN A 209 3.58 -9.59 -28.58
C GLN A 209 2.72 -9.08 -29.75
N THR A 210 3.08 -9.48 -30.97
CA THR A 210 2.33 -9.19 -32.19
C THR A 210 2.13 -10.49 -32.95
N VAL A 211 0.88 -10.83 -33.25
CA VAL A 211 0.55 -12.05 -34.00
C VAL A 211 0.67 -11.78 -35.49
N GLU A 212 1.65 -12.40 -36.13
CA GLU A 212 1.80 -12.43 -37.58
C GLU A 212 1.10 -13.66 -38.14
N SER A 213 0.34 -13.50 -39.22
CA SER A 213 -0.28 -14.65 -39.88
C SER A 213 0.78 -15.37 -40.70
N GLY A 214 0.96 -16.66 -40.47
CA GLY A 214 1.95 -17.44 -41.18
C GLY A 214 2.53 -18.60 -40.38
N SER A 215 3.58 -19.18 -40.95
CA SER A 215 4.30 -20.32 -40.38
C SER A 215 5.42 -19.87 -39.46
N TYR A 216 5.32 -20.20 -38.18
CA TYR A 216 6.41 -20.07 -37.22
C TYR A 216 7.20 -21.37 -37.19
N THR A 217 8.53 -21.29 -37.26
CA THR A 217 9.38 -22.48 -37.23
C THR A 217 10.23 -22.51 -35.97
N CYS A 218 10.33 -23.69 -35.36
CA CYS A 218 11.18 -23.96 -34.20
C CYS A 218 12.21 -25.02 -34.57
N SER A 219 13.48 -24.78 -34.26
CA SER A 219 14.56 -25.74 -34.49
C SER A 219 15.59 -25.73 -33.36
N LEU A 220 16.34 -26.81 -33.21
CA LEU A 220 17.47 -26.84 -32.27
C LEU A 220 18.57 -25.90 -32.75
N THR A 221 19.14 -25.12 -31.84
CA THR A 221 20.19 -24.15 -32.17
C THR A 221 21.43 -24.85 -32.77
N TYR A 222 21.84 -24.41 -33.96
CA TYR A 222 22.91 -25.04 -34.75
C TYR A 222 24.27 -25.13 -34.06
N GLN A 223 24.56 -24.24 -33.11
CA GLN A 223 25.85 -24.16 -32.41
C GLN A 223 25.94 -25.09 -31.19
N SER A 224 24.90 -25.85 -30.86
CA SER A 224 24.92 -26.75 -29.71
C SER A 224 25.72 -28.03 -29.99
N LEU A 225 26.66 -28.36 -29.11
CA LEU A 225 27.46 -29.60 -29.18
C LEU A 225 26.56 -30.84 -29.07
N SER A 226 25.58 -30.81 -28.19
CA SER A 226 24.59 -31.88 -27.99
C SER A 226 23.73 -32.14 -29.22
N ARG A 227 23.41 -31.07 -29.98
CA ARG A 227 22.75 -31.22 -31.30
C ARG A 227 23.66 -31.93 -32.30
N GLY A 228 24.97 -31.68 -32.24
CA GLY A 228 25.97 -32.32 -33.09
C GLY A 228 26.06 -33.84 -32.89
N CYS A 229 25.63 -34.34 -31.73
CA CYS A 229 25.61 -35.77 -31.40
C CYS A 229 24.35 -36.50 -31.84
N LEU A 230 23.44 -35.82 -32.55
CA LEU A 230 22.31 -36.48 -33.18
C LEU A 230 22.76 -37.18 -34.47
N ALA A 231 22.22 -38.36 -34.74
CA ALA A 231 22.44 -39.06 -36.00
C ALA A 231 22.03 -38.19 -37.20
N SER A 232 22.72 -38.32 -38.33
CA SER A 232 22.48 -37.49 -39.53
C SER A 232 21.07 -37.59 -40.09
N ASP A 233 20.36 -38.69 -39.81
CA ASP A 233 18.97 -38.96 -40.20
C ASP A 233 17.96 -38.66 -39.07
N SER A 234 18.42 -38.10 -37.95
CA SER A 234 17.55 -37.77 -36.81
C SER A 234 16.50 -36.73 -37.19
N VAL A 235 15.24 -37.08 -36.93
CA VAL A 235 14.07 -36.20 -37.12
C VAL A 235 14.19 -34.91 -36.30
N LEU A 236 14.96 -34.94 -35.21
CA LEU A 236 15.22 -33.78 -34.34
C LEU A 236 16.09 -32.70 -34.99
N LEU A 237 16.81 -33.03 -36.07
CA LEU A 237 17.58 -32.04 -36.84
C LEU A 237 16.69 -31.17 -37.74
N GLY A 238 15.44 -31.59 -37.97
CA GLY A 238 14.43 -30.85 -38.73
C GLY A 238 13.84 -29.66 -37.99
N GLU A 239 12.94 -28.95 -38.66
CA GLU A 239 12.19 -27.83 -38.09
C GLU A 239 10.76 -28.25 -37.76
N ALA A 240 10.25 -27.82 -36.60
CA ALA A 240 8.87 -27.96 -36.22
C ALA A 240 8.10 -26.70 -36.62
N ILE A 241 6.96 -26.86 -37.27
CA ILE A 241 6.19 -25.74 -37.84
C ILE A 241 4.82 -25.65 -37.17
N VAL A 242 4.43 -24.43 -36.76
CA VAL A 242 3.08 -24.12 -36.31
C VAL A 242 2.52 -22.97 -37.15
N TYR A 243 1.34 -23.18 -37.73
CA TYR A 243 0.66 -22.15 -38.51
C TYR A 243 -0.29 -21.37 -37.60
N VAL A 244 -0.16 -20.05 -37.61
CA VAL A 244 -1.06 -19.14 -36.92
C VAL A 244 -1.86 -18.38 -37.97
N ASP A 245 -3.18 -18.58 -37.97
CA ASP A 245 -4.12 -17.96 -38.90
C ASP A 245 -4.79 -16.72 -38.28
N GLU A 246 -5.66 -16.06 -39.06
CA GLU A 246 -6.47 -14.95 -38.57
C GLU A 246 -7.39 -15.38 -37.40
N ASN A 247 -7.83 -16.65 -37.32
CA ASN A 247 -8.63 -17.14 -36.19
C ASN A 247 -7.85 -17.13 -34.86
N GLY A 248 -6.53 -17.32 -34.92
CA GLY A 248 -5.64 -17.08 -33.77
C GLY A 248 -5.66 -15.63 -33.28
N LYS A 249 -5.82 -14.66 -34.20
CA LYS A 249 -6.02 -13.24 -33.85
C LYS A 249 -7.43 -12.96 -33.33
N TRP A 250 -8.45 -13.61 -33.87
CA TRP A 250 -9.84 -13.48 -33.39
C TRP A 250 -10.00 -14.02 -31.97
N ALA A 251 -9.36 -15.13 -31.61
CA ALA A 251 -9.40 -15.67 -30.24
C ALA A 251 -8.84 -14.69 -29.20
N VAL A 252 -7.76 -13.96 -29.54
CA VAL A 252 -7.20 -12.90 -28.68
C VAL A 252 -8.15 -11.70 -28.60
N ARG A 253 -8.76 -11.32 -29.72
CA ARG A 253 -9.72 -10.21 -29.75
C ARG A 253 -10.98 -10.53 -28.95
N GLU A 254 -11.52 -11.73 -29.07
CA GLU A 254 -12.70 -12.19 -28.34
C GLU A 254 -12.42 -12.31 -26.84
N ALA A 255 -11.23 -12.78 -26.44
CA ALA A 255 -10.81 -12.79 -25.04
C ALA A 255 -10.65 -11.37 -24.47
N ASN A 256 -9.97 -10.46 -25.19
CA ASN A 256 -9.81 -9.07 -24.79
C ASN A 256 -11.16 -8.31 -24.74
N GLU A 257 -12.07 -8.56 -25.70
CA GLU A 257 -13.42 -7.99 -25.68
C GLU A 257 -14.25 -8.55 -24.52
N GLY A 258 -14.10 -9.85 -24.21
CA GLY A 258 -14.76 -10.48 -23.06
C GLY A 258 -14.33 -9.89 -21.72
N GLU A 259 -13.03 -9.62 -21.54
CA GLU A 259 -12.50 -8.98 -20.34
C GLU A 259 -12.98 -7.52 -20.22
N LEU A 260 -12.90 -6.75 -21.30
CA LEU A 260 -13.40 -5.37 -21.30
C LEU A 260 -14.90 -5.31 -20.99
N ILE A 261 -15.69 -6.27 -21.48
CA ILE A 261 -17.11 -6.39 -21.17
C ILE A 261 -17.32 -6.77 -19.71
N ALA A 262 -16.50 -7.67 -19.15
CA ALA A 262 -16.58 -8.06 -17.74
C ALA A 262 -16.25 -6.89 -16.81
N GLU A 263 -15.20 -6.14 -17.12
CA GLU A 263 -14.79 -4.94 -16.39
C GLU A 263 -15.84 -3.84 -16.49
N LEU A 264 -16.35 -3.56 -17.70
CA LEU A 264 -17.42 -2.60 -17.91
C LEU A 264 -18.69 -3.00 -17.13
N LYS A 265 -19.02 -4.28 -17.10
CA LYS A 265 -20.17 -4.79 -16.33
C LYS A 265 -19.96 -4.63 -14.82
N SER A 266 -18.74 -4.87 -14.33
CA SER A 266 -18.37 -4.62 -12.93
C SER A 266 -18.53 -3.13 -12.58
N GLN A 267 -18.01 -2.23 -13.41
CA GLN A 267 -18.15 -0.78 -13.21
C GLN A 267 -19.61 -0.33 -13.23
N VAL A 268 -20.42 -0.86 -14.16
CA VAL A 268 -21.87 -0.58 -14.21
C VAL A 268 -22.57 -1.06 -12.93
N GLN A 269 -22.19 -2.21 -12.37
CA GLN A 269 -22.74 -2.68 -11.10
C GLN A 269 -22.35 -1.77 -9.92
N ILE A 270 -21.09 -1.34 -9.85
CA ILE A 270 -20.62 -0.41 -8.81
C ILE A 270 -21.37 0.92 -8.92
N LEU A 271 -21.50 1.47 -10.12
CA LEU A 271 -22.28 2.70 -10.37
C LEU A 271 -23.74 2.52 -9.99
N HIS A 272 -24.34 1.37 -10.29
CA HIS A 272 -25.73 1.08 -9.90
C HIS A 272 -25.89 1.03 -8.38
N GLN A 273 -24.97 0.40 -7.65
CA GLN A 273 -24.98 0.39 -6.19
C GLN A 273 -24.84 1.81 -5.62
N GLY A 274 -23.94 2.60 -6.19
CA GLY A 274 -23.77 4.02 -5.84
C GLY A 274 -25.05 4.84 -6.03
N ASP A 275 -25.75 4.64 -7.15
CA ASP A 275 -27.02 5.33 -7.43
C ASP A 275 -28.12 4.94 -6.43
N GLN A 276 -28.22 3.65 -6.07
CA GLN A 276 -29.16 3.18 -5.04
C GLN A 276 -28.86 3.79 -3.67
N GLN A 277 -27.58 3.86 -3.29
CA GLN A 277 -27.18 4.48 -2.02
C GLN A 277 -27.49 5.98 -2.00
N LEU A 278 -27.18 6.69 -3.08
CA LEU A 278 -27.49 8.11 -3.22
C LEU A 278 -28.99 8.36 -3.14
N LYS A 279 -29.80 7.53 -3.79
CA LYS A 279 -31.26 7.59 -3.73
C LYS A 279 -31.79 7.42 -2.30
N SER A 280 -31.25 6.47 -1.53
CA SER A 280 -31.60 6.30 -0.11
C SER A 280 -31.22 7.51 0.73
N GLN A 281 -30.03 8.09 0.51
CA GLN A 281 -29.62 9.32 1.21
C GLN A 281 -30.54 10.50 0.90
N VAL A 282 -30.93 10.67 -0.36
CA VAL A 282 -31.89 11.72 -0.77
C VAL A 282 -33.25 11.52 -0.11
N GLN A 283 -33.74 10.28 -0.02
CA GLN A 283 -34.99 9.97 0.70
C GLN A 283 -34.90 10.32 2.18
N ASN A 284 -33.81 9.95 2.86
CA ASN A 284 -33.59 10.28 4.27
C ASN A 284 -33.52 11.79 4.50
N LEU A 285 -32.79 12.52 3.65
CA LEU A 285 -32.71 13.99 3.73
C LEU A 285 -34.08 14.64 3.51
N THR A 286 -34.88 14.11 2.58
CA THR A 286 -36.24 14.59 2.32
C THR A 286 -37.13 14.38 3.55
N HIS A 287 -37.03 13.22 4.20
CA HIS A 287 -37.77 12.94 5.42
C HIS A 287 -37.37 13.87 6.57
N ASN A 288 -36.07 14.05 6.80
CA ASN A 288 -35.57 14.98 7.82
C ASN A 288 -36.02 16.42 7.56
N GLN A 289 -36.05 16.85 6.29
CA GLN A 289 -36.56 18.17 5.92
C GLN A 289 -38.06 18.32 6.25
N GLN A 290 -38.86 17.26 6.12
CA GLN A 290 -40.28 17.28 6.51
C GLN A 290 -40.43 17.40 8.03
N ILE A 291 -39.66 16.65 8.81
CA ILE A 291 -39.66 16.74 10.29
C ILE A 291 -39.30 18.17 10.73
N LEU A 292 -38.20 18.73 10.22
CA LEU A 292 -37.78 20.10 10.55
C LEU A 292 -38.83 21.15 10.17
N ARG A 293 -39.61 20.92 9.10
CA ARG A 293 -40.72 21.82 8.75
C ARG A 293 -41.86 21.74 9.76
N GLN A 294 -42.19 20.55 10.25
CA GLN A 294 -43.22 20.36 11.27
C GLN A 294 -42.81 21.00 12.60
N GLU A 295 -41.58 20.76 13.05
CA GLU A 295 -41.03 21.36 14.27
C GLU A 295 -41.04 22.91 14.20
N ASN A 296 -40.68 23.48 13.04
CA ASN A 296 -40.75 24.94 12.86
C ASN A 296 -42.19 25.47 12.88
N GLN A 297 -43.16 24.71 12.36
CA GLN A 297 -44.58 25.11 12.44
C GLN A 297 -45.09 25.07 13.87
N GLU A 298 -44.73 24.03 14.63
CA GLU A 298 -45.08 23.91 16.04
C GLU A 298 -44.47 25.04 16.87
N LEU A 299 -43.17 25.32 16.69
CA LEU A 299 -42.48 26.42 17.37
C LEU A 299 -43.14 27.77 17.05
N LYS A 300 -43.55 27.98 15.79
CA LYS A 300 -44.28 29.18 15.39
C LYS A 300 -45.63 29.30 16.10
N SER A 301 -46.36 28.18 16.27
CA SER A 301 -47.62 28.17 17.02
C SER A 301 -47.40 28.50 18.49
N GLN A 302 -46.39 27.90 19.13
CA GLN A 302 -46.06 28.19 20.52
C GLN A 302 -45.69 29.67 20.72
N PHE A 303 -44.91 30.24 19.80
CA PHE A 303 -44.56 31.67 19.84
C PHE A 303 -45.81 32.56 19.72
N GLN A 304 -46.76 32.20 18.86
CA GLN A 304 -48.01 32.95 18.70
C GLN A 304 -48.85 32.91 19.98
N THR A 305 -48.98 31.74 20.63
CA THR A 305 -49.68 31.61 21.91
C THR A 305 -49.03 32.45 23.01
N LEU A 306 -47.70 32.38 23.15
CA LEU A 306 -46.97 33.21 24.12
C LEU A 306 -47.15 34.71 23.84
N HIS A 307 -47.22 35.11 22.58
CA HIS A 307 -47.46 36.50 22.22
C HIS A 307 -48.86 36.97 22.62
N GLU A 308 -49.88 36.13 22.44
CA GLU A 308 -51.25 36.41 22.87
C GLU A 308 -51.36 36.52 24.40
N GLU A 309 -50.71 35.61 25.14
CA GLU A 309 -50.63 35.66 26.60
C GLU A 309 -49.93 36.94 27.10
N ASP A 310 -48.84 37.37 26.45
CA ASP A 310 -48.16 38.64 26.76
C ASP A 310 -49.05 39.86 26.54
N GLN A 311 -49.82 39.89 25.45
CA GLN A 311 -50.79 40.97 25.20
C GLN A 311 -51.91 40.99 26.24
N GLU A 312 -52.42 39.83 26.62
CA GLU A 312 -53.44 39.73 27.66
C GLU A 312 -52.90 40.24 29.01
N LEU A 313 -51.72 39.76 29.42
CA LEU A 313 -51.08 40.19 30.66
C LEU A 313 -50.84 41.70 30.66
N LYS A 314 -50.40 42.26 29.54
CA LYS A 314 -50.23 43.71 29.37
C LYS A 314 -51.53 44.47 29.57
N SER A 315 -52.66 43.98 29.03
CA SER A 315 -53.98 44.57 29.25
C SER A 315 -54.40 44.49 30.72
N GLN A 316 -54.19 43.36 31.37
CA GLN A 316 -54.48 43.20 32.79
C GLN A 316 -53.66 44.17 33.66
N VAL A 317 -52.37 44.34 33.37
CA VAL A 317 -51.49 45.31 34.06
C VAL A 317 -51.98 46.74 33.85
N GLN A 318 -52.42 47.10 32.64
CA GLN A 318 -53.00 48.43 32.37
C GLN A 318 -54.27 48.68 33.18
N ASN A 319 -55.18 47.70 33.24
CA ASN A 319 -56.41 47.80 34.03
C ASN A 319 -56.12 47.95 35.52
N LEU A 320 -55.19 47.14 36.07
CA LEU A 320 -54.77 47.26 37.47
C LEU A 320 -54.15 48.63 37.76
N THR A 321 -53.33 49.15 36.83
CA THR A 321 -52.75 50.49 36.95
C THR A 321 -53.83 51.56 36.99
N HIS A 322 -54.87 51.45 36.14
CA HIS A 322 -55.99 52.39 36.14
C HIS A 322 -56.80 52.32 37.46
N ASN A 323 -57.10 51.11 37.93
CA ASN A 323 -57.80 50.92 39.20
C ASN A 323 -57.02 51.52 40.38
N GLN A 324 -55.69 51.34 40.41
CA GLN A 324 -54.83 51.96 41.41
C GLN A 324 -54.90 53.49 41.37
N GLN A 325 -54.94 54.09 40.18
CA GLN A 325 -55.10 55.55 40.04
C GLN A 325 -56.45 56.05 40.56
N MET A 326 -57.52 55.29 40.33
CA MET A 326 -58.86 55.63 40.82
C MET A 326 -58.92 55.53 42.35
N LEU A 327 -58.41 54.45 42.94
CA LEU A 327 -58.32 54.30 44.39
C LEU A 327 -57.50 55.42 45.04
N ASN A 328 -56.39 55.84 44.43
CA ASN A 328 -55.59 56.96 44.94
C ASN A 328 -56.36 58.29 44.92
N LYS A 329 -57.23 58.52 43.92
CA LYS A 329 -58.09 59.72 43.89
C LYS A 329 -59.15 59.68 44.99
N GLU A 330 -59.78 58.52 45.18
CA GLU A 330 -60.76 58.32 46.26
C GLU A 330 -60.12 58.53 47.64
N ASP A 331 -58.88 58.05 47.85
CA ASP A 331 -58.14 58.26 49.10
C ASP A 331 -57.85 59.75 49.35
N GLU A 332 -57.40 60.50 48.33
CA GLU A 332 -57.17 61.95 48.47
C GLU A 332 -58.48 62.74 48.68
N GLU A 333 -59.59 62.32 48.08
CA GLU A 333 -60.90 62.91 48.32
C GLU A 333 -61.37 62.65 49.76
N LEU A 334 -61.25 61.41 50.24
CA LEU A 334 -61.60 61.04 51.60
C LEU A 334 -60.75 61.81 52.62
N LYS A 335 -59.46 61.97 52.35
CA LYS A 335 -58.54 62.77 53.17
C LYS A 335 -58.96 64.24 53.24
N SER A 336 -59.40 64.82 52.13
CA SER A 336 -59.95 66.18 52.10
C SER A 336 -61.25 66.30 52.92
N GLN A 337 -62.16 65.32 52.79
CA GLN A 337 -63.38 65.29 53.59
C GLN A 337 -63.08 65.19 55.10
N VAL A 338 -62.11 64.34 55.49
CA VAL A 338 -61.66 64.22 56.88
C VAL A 338 -61.06 65.54 57.39
N GLN A 339 -60.28 66.26 56.58
CA GLN A 339 -59.75 67.58 56.94
C GLN A 339 -60.87 68.60 57.17
N ASN A 340 -61.87 68.66 56.28
CA ASN A 340 -63.02 69.56 56.43
C ASN A 340 -63.84 69.25 57.67
N LEU A 341 -64.12 67.97 57.95
CA LEU A 341 -64.81 67.55 59.17
C LEU A 341 -64.02 67.92 60.43
N THR A 342 -62.69 67.76 60.40
CA THR A 342 -61.81 68.16 61.48
C THR A 342 -61.89 69.68 61.72
N HIS A 343 -61.90 70.49 60.67
CA HIS A 343 -62.05 71.94 60.77
C HIS A 343 -63.42 72.34 61.33
N ASN A 344 -64.51 71.76 60.83
CA ASN A 344 -65.86 72.01 61.35
C ASN A 344 -65.97 71.62 62.84
N GLN A 345 -65.34 70.52 63.25
CA GLN A 345 -65.28 70.13 64.66
C GLN A 345 -64.55 71.18 65.52
N GLN A 346 -63.50 71.84 65.00
CA GLN A 346 -62.82 72.93 65.69
C GLN A 346 -63.72 74.17 65.83
N ILE A 347 -64.47 74.55 64.78
CA ILE A 347 -65.42 75.66 64.83
C ILE A 347 -66.50 75.38 65.88
N LEU A 348 -67.15 74.22 65.84
CA LEU A 348 -68.18 73.84 66.82
C LEU A 348 -67.64 73.82 68.27
N ARG A 349 -66.37 73.44 68.46
CA ARG A 349 -65.70 73.54 69.76
C ARG A 349 -65.53 74.99 70.20
N GLN A 350 -65.23 75.91 69.27
CA GLN A 350 -65.11 77.33 69.56
C GLN A 350 -66.47 77.95 69.93
N GLU A 351 -67.50 77.69 69.13
CA GLU A 351 -68.86 78.17 69.39
C GLU A 351 -69.39 77.67 70.74
N ASN A 352 -69.16 76.40 71.08
CA ASN A 352 -69.51 75.86 72.40
C ASN A 352 -68.76 76.58 73.55
N ARG A 353 -67.50 76.97 73.36
CA ARG A 353 -66.76 77.76 74.38
C ARG A 353 -67.37 79.15 74.55
N GLU A 354 -67.79 79.78 73.45
CA GLU A 354 -68.41 81.10 73.47
C GLU A 354 -69.81 81.08 74.10
N LEU A 355 -70.65 80.12 73.72
CA LEU A 355 -71.95 79.88 74.37
C LEU A 355 -71.78 79.63 75.87
N LYS A 356 -70.80 78.83 76.27
CA LYS A 356 -70.49 78.60 77.69
C LYS A 356 -70.14 79.90 78.42
N SER A 357 -69.36 80.79 77.79
CA SER A 357 -69.02 82.11 78.33
C SER A 357 -70.27 83.02 78.45
N GLN A 358 -71.12 83.05 77.41
CA GLN A 358 -72.36 83.82 77.43
C GLN A 358 -73.31 83.35 78.54
N VAL A 359 -73.47 82.03 78.72
CA VAL A 359 -74.26 81.45 79.81
C VAL A 359 -73.69 81.85 81.18
N GLN A 360 -72.37 81.85 81.36
CA GLN A 360 -71.74 82.31 82.60
C GLN A 360 -72.03 83.79 82.88
N THR A 361 -71.95 84.65 81.87
CA THR A 361 -72.29 86.08 82.00
C THR A 361 -73.77 86.29 82.33
N LEU A 362 -74.69 85.58 81.65
CA LEU A 362 -76.12 85.64 81.96
C LEU A 362 -76.42 85.17 83.38
N THR A 363 -75.76 84.10 83.82
CA THR A 363 -75.87 83.61 85.21
C THR A 363 -75.43 84.69 86.21
N HIS A 364 -74.31 85.36 85.94
CA HIS A 364 -73.82 86.46 86.78
C HIS A 364 -74.78 87.66 86.80
N ASN A 365 -75.33 88.05 85.65
CA ASN A 365 -76.33 89.13 85.58
C ASN A 365 -77.60 88.76 86.36
N LEU A 366 -78.04 87.51 86.29
CA LEU A 366 -79.18 87.03 87.07
C LEU A 366 -78.91 87.14 88.57
N ASP A 367 -77.71 86.78 89.04
CA ASP A 367 -77.30 86.95 90.44
C ASP A 367 -77.36 88.42 90.88
N ILE A 368 -76.90 89.35 90.04
CA ILE A 368 -76.99 90.81 90.30
C ILE A 368 -78.45 91.25 90.45
N VAL A 369 -79.32 90.87 89.50
CA VAL A 369 -80.75 91.19 89.57
C VAL A 369 -81.37 90.61 90.84
N HIS A 370 -80.99 89.40 91.23
CA HIS A 370 -81.44 88.77 92.47
C HIS A 370 -81.02 89.57 93.71
N GLN A 371 -79.80 90.10 93.73
CA GLN A 371 -79.31 90.97 94.80
C GLN A 371 -80.05 92.32 94.84
N GLU A 372 -80.36 92.90 93.68
CA GLU A 372 -81.15 94.13 93.58
C GLU A 372 -82.59 93.93 94.06
N ASP A 373 -83.23 92.81 93.71
CA ASP A 373 -84.57 92.44 94.17
C ASP A 373 -84.62 92.29 95.70
N GLU A 374 -83.66 91.58 96.29
CA GLU A 374 -83.54 91.46 97.75
C GLU A 374 -83.30 92.82 98.44
N LYS A 375 -82.52 93.71 97.80
CA LYS A 375 -82.34 95.08 98.30
C LYS A 375 -83.64 95.88 98.24
N LEU A 376 -84.37 95.85 97.12
CA LEU A 376 -85.68 96.52 96.99
C LEU A 376 -86.68 95.99 98.02
N LYS A 377 -86.73 94.68 98.23
CA LYS A 377 -87.56 94.04 99.25
C LYS A 377 -87.23 94.54 100.66
N SER A 378 -85.94 94.73 100.98
CA SER A 378 -85.53 95.34 102.26
C SER A 378 -85.96 96.82 102.37
N GLN A 379 -85.93 97.57 101.26
CA GLN A 379 -86.41 98.95 101.22
C GLN A 379 -87.92 99.04 101.39
N ASP A 380 -88.69 98.18 100.72
CA ASP A 380 -90.14 98.08 100.87
C ASP A 380 -90.52 97.71 102.31
N GLN A 381 -89.81 96.76 102.94
CA GLN A 381 -90.00 96.43 104.36
C GLN A 381 -89.72 97.64 105.28
N ASN A 382 -88.68 98.42 104.98
CA ASN A 382 -88.35 99.62 105.74
C ASN A 382 -89.42 100.71 105.55
N LEU A 383 -89.86 100.96 104.31
CA LEU A 383 -90.96 101.90 104.00
C LEU A 383 -92.26 101.48 104.67
N ALA A 384 -92.62 100.20 104.63
CA ALA A 384 -93.77 99.66 105.36
C ALA A 384 -93.64 99.88 106.87
N HIS A 385 -92.44 99.71 107.44
CA HIS A 385 -92.19 100.01 108.84
C HIS A 385 -92.37 101.51 109.14
N ARG A 386 -91.85 102.40 108.29
CA ARG A 386 -92.00 103.86 108.41
C ARG A 386 -93.46 104.31 108.28
N LEU A 387 -94.22 103.74 107.35
CA LEU A 387 -95.66 103.98 107.21
C LEU A 387 -96.41 103.58 108.48
N ASN A 388 -96.15 102.39 109.03
CA ASN A 388 -96.73 101.96 110.31
C ASN A 388 -96.34 102.90 111.47
N GLN A 389 -95.12 103.45 111.47
CA GLN A 389 -94.72 104.44 112.50
C GLN A 389 -95.45 105.77 112.34
N LEU A 390 -95.58 106.29 111.12
CA LEU A 390 -96.36 107.50 110.82
C LEU A 390 -97.84 107.32 111.17
N GLU A 391 -98.43 106.16 110.84
CA GLU A 391 -99.81 105.83 111.20
C GLU A 391 -100.00 105.84 112.74
N LYS A 392 -99.04 105.27 113.49
CA LYS A 392 -99.03 105.36 114.97
C LYS A 392 -98.87 106.80 115.47
N GLN A 393 -98.08 107.64 114.80
CA GLN A 393 -97.95 109.06 115.16
C GLN A 393 -99.28 109.80 114.94
N MET A 394 -99.95 109.58 113.81
CA MET A 394 -101.26 110.17 113.52
C MET A 394 -102.35 109.73 114.51
N ILE A 395 -102.30 108.50 115.00
CA ILE A 395 -103.26 107.98 116.02
C ILE A 395 -103.01 108.58 117.41
N ASN A 396 -101.78 109.01 117.74
CA ASN A 396 -101.45 109.58 119.06
C ASN A 396 -101.59 111.11 119.13
N GLU A 397 -101.91 111.79 118.02
CA GLU A 397 -102.12 113.25 117.96
C GLU A 397 -103.60 113.66 117.72
N GLY A 398 -104.53 112.71 117.67
CA GLY A 398 -105.98 112.93 117.65
C GLY A 398 -106.66 112.35 118.88
#